data_AF-A0AA38AWK8-F1
#
_entry.id   AF-A0AA38AWK8-F1
#
_cell.length_a   1.000
_cell.length_b   1.000
_cell.length_c   1.000
_cell.angle_alpha   90.00
_cell.angle_beta   90.00
_cell.angle_gamma   90.00
#
_symmetry.space_group_name_H-M   'P 1'
#
loop_
_entity.id
_entity.type
_entity.pdbx_description
1 polymer ?
#
loop_
_entity_poly.entity_id
_entity_poly.type
_entity_poly.pdbx_seq_one_letter_code
_entity_poly.pdbx_strand_id
1 'polypeptide(L)'
;MLNGIARQIHYTFFNNSPTANPTQNAQSRENKQVTGAINGAGNNGFDPTYAVTAQPTYGEVALDSATGQYTYVARNDLITPGITDQFTVTVNNGAAARLPGLLGQVQLLLHSVALALGAAKPDTVEKTITVSVTGTGIYGDQLANAKNWQDQAGDNTCVLLAVASVVGQLNGTLPSEQAMVTLGKATTSVVDAPAAMYLGTKKDTGFAGLDIRDGVALLEHFGLSGTLTTFNGTAPNGQTVAEAKAAYGQATLTALAVALAEGKAVMVDVDSGTIVDASNGQVSDTVVTETDHEIAVSGVDLANGLVYVNDGNLSKGSVGIPLSAFMSAWGADNFGLIVAQKAAAAAALPTAVIAA
;
A
#
# COMPACT_ATOMS: atom_id res chain seq x y z
N MET A 1 -53.71 -8.56 5.01
CA MET A 1 -53.70 -7.09 5.24
C MET A 1 -53.21 -6.71 6.64
N LEU A 2 -53.80 -7.24 7.72
CA LEU A 2 -53.44 -6.87 9.12
C LEU A 2 -51.94 -7.05 9.44
N ASN A 3 -51.31 -8.16 9.01
CA ASN A 3 -49.88 -8.39 9.24
C ASN A 3 -48.95 -7.39 8.51
N GLY A 4 -49.38 -6.83 7.37
CA GLY A 4 -48.58 -5.85 6.62
C GLY A 4 -48.55 -4.48 7.29
N ILE A 5 -49.69 -4.04 7.84
CA ILE A 5 -49.81 -2.76 8.55
C ILE A 5 -49.03 -2.80 9.87
N ALA A 6 -49.18 -3.88 10.63
CA ALA A 6 -48.43 -4.07 11.88
C ALA A 6 -46.91 -4.04 11.65
N ARG A 7 -46.44 -4.70 10.58
CA ARG A 7 -45.02 -4.70 10.20
C ARG A 7 -44.52 -3.32 9.81
N GLN A 8 -45.34 -2.53 9.10
CA GLN A 8 -44.99 -1.16 8.72
C GLN A 8 -44.95 -0.20 9.92
N ILE A 9 -45.86 -0.33 10.89
CA ILE A 9 -45.82 0.42 12.14
C ILE A 9 -44.57 0.06 12.93
N HIS A 10 -44.25 -1.24 13.02
CA HIS A 10 -43.06 -1.71 13.70
C HIS A 10 -41.77 -1.18 13.06
N TYR A 11 -41.64 -1.22 11.74
CA TYR A 11 -40.52 -0.59 11.04
C TYR A 11 -40.45 0.92 11.30
N THR A 12 -41.57 1.62 11.16
CA THR A 12 -41.58 3.09 11.26
C THR A 12 -41.14 3.56 12.66
N PHE A 13 -41.66 2.96 13.73
CA PHE A 13 -41.46 3.49 15.09
C PHE A 13 -40.54 2.66 15.98
N PHE A 14 -40.32 1.38 15.65
CA PHE A 14 -39.66 0.41 16.52
C PHE A 14 -38.65 -0.46 15.75
N ASN A 15 -38.03 0.08 14.69
CA ASN A 15 -37.08 -0.67 13.88
C ASN A 15 -35.95 -1.22 14.76
N ASN A 16 -35.51 -2.44 14.46
CA ASN A 16 -34.24 -2.96 14.95
C ASN A 16 -33.27 -3.01 13.79
N SER A 17 -32.04 -2.55 13.99
CA SER A 17 -30.99 -2.59 12.96
C SER A 17 -30.72 -4.01 12.49
N PRO A 18 -30.28 -4.18 11.24
CA PRO A 18 -29.87 -5.49 10.79
C PRO A 18 -28.65 -5.97 11.58
N THR A 19 -28.38 -7.27 11.52
CA THR A 19 -27.12 -7.86 11.99
C THR A 19 -26.39 -8.48 10.80
N ALA A 20 -25.08 -8.70 10.93
CA ALA A 20 -24.24 -9.33 9.92
C ALA A 20 -23.24 -10.28 10.57
N ASN A 21 -23.26 -11.55 10.19
CA ASN A 21 -22.39 -12.61 10.73
C ASN A 21 -21.60 -13.28 9.60
N PRO A 22 -20.65 -12.57 8.98
CA PRO A 22 -20.04 -13.01 7.74
C PRO A 22 -19.26 -14.32 7.91
N THR A 23 -19.33 -15.16 6.88
CA THR A 23 -18.57 -16.42 6.78
C THR A 23 -17.79 -16.46 5.47
N GLN A 24 -16.67 -17.19 5.47
CA GLN A 24 -15.83 -17.38 4.29
C GLN A 24 -15.60 -18.87 4.06
N ASN A 25 -15.54 -19.26 2.80
CA ASN A 25 -15.15 -20.60 2.38
C ASN A 25 -13.62 -20.66 2.20
N ALA A 26 -13.10 -21.88 2.12
CA ALA A 26 -11.70 -22.10 1.75
C ALA A 26 -11.40 -21.50 0.37
N GLN A 27 -10.19 -20.99 0.20
CA GLN A 27 -9.69 -20.53 -1.09
C GLN A 27 -9.74 -21.66 -2.12
N SER A 28 -10.08 -21.32 -3.36
CA SER A 28 -10.25 -22.30 -4.42
C SER A 28 -9.62 -21.83 -5.73
N ARG A 29 -9.35 -22.78 -6.63
CA ARG A 29 -8.76 -22.56 -7.96
C ARG A 29 -7.34 -22.00 -7.90
N GLU A 30 -6.74 -21.81 -9.07
CA GLU A 30 -5.38 -21.27 -9.21
C GLU A 30 -5.29 -19.79 -8.81
N ASN A 31 -6.36 -19.01 -9.04
CA ASN A 31 -6.46 -17.61 -8.64
C ASN A 31 -6.82 -17.41 -7.15
N LYS A 32 -6.82 -18.48 -6.34
CA LYS A 32 -7.10 -18.46 -4.89
C LYS A 32 -8.33 -17.64 -4.51
N GLN A 33 -9.38 -17.76 -5.31
CA GLN A 33 -10.63 -17.06 -5.12
C GLN A 33 -11.20 -17.35 -3.73
N VAL A 34 -11.62 -16.29 -3.03
CA VAL A 34 -12.32 -16.38 -1.74
C VAL A 34 -13.80 -16.13 -1.98
N THR A 35 -14.64 -17.08 -1.59
CA THR A 35 -16.10 -16.90 -1.61
C THR A 35 -16.63 -16.83 -0.19
N GLY A 36 -17.74 -16.13 0.01
CA GLY A 36 -18.34 -16.03 1.33
C GLY A 36 -19.76 -15.49 1.28
N ALA A 37 -20.28 -15.23 2.48
CA ALA A 37 -21.62 -14.73 2.70
C ALA A 37 -21.56 -13.67 3.81
N ILE A 38 -22.33 -12.58 3.68
CA ILE A 38 -22.45 -11.58 4.75
C ILE A 38 -23.36 -12.08 5.89
N ASN A 39 -24.29 -13.00 5.59
CA ASN A 39 -25.29 -13.56 6.50
C ASN A 39 -26.01 -12.46 7.31
N GLY A 40 -26.60 -11.53 6.57
CA GLY A 40 -27.37 -10.44 7.17
C GLY A 40 -28.74 -10.91 7.66
N ALA A 41 -29.20 -10.41 8.80
CA ALA A 41 -30.58 -10.62 9.25
C ALA A 41 -31.29 -9.27 9.43
N GLY A 42 -32.49 -9.14 8.86
CA GLY A 42 -33.22 -7.88 8.84
C GLY A 42 -33.84 -7.45 10.17
N ASN A 43 -34.06 -8.33 11.15
CA ASN A 43 -34.57 -8.01 12.51
C ASN A 43 -35.84 -7.15 12.62
N ASN A 44 -36.50 -6.81 11.51
CA ASN A 44 -37.69 -5.96 11.42
C ASN A 44 -38.80 -6.60 10.55
N GLY A 45 -38.61 -7.87 10.16
CA GLY A 45 -39.55 -8.64 9.34
C GLY A 45 -39.45 -8.38 7.83
N PHE A 46 -38.43 -7.64 7.38
CA PHE A 46 -38.07 -7.48 5.98
C PHE A 46 -36.70 -8.08 5.69
N ASP A 47 -36.52 -8.63 4.49
CA ASP A 47 -35.24 -9.18 4.07
C ASP A 47 -34.22 -8.05 3.86
N PRO A 48 -32.97 -8.23 4.31
CA PRO A 48 -31.93 -7.25 4.09
C PRO A 48 -31.43 -7.26 2.64
N THR A 49 -30.84 -6.14 2.25
CA THR A 49 -30.08 -5.98 1.00
C THR A 49 -28.65 -5.57 1.32
N TYR A 50 -27.73 -5.78 0.37
CA TYR A 50 -26.30 -5.62 0.59
C TYR A 50 -25.68 -4.73 -0.48
N ALA A 51 -24.76 -3.86 -0.08
CA ALA A 51 -24.00 -3.02 -1.00
C ALA A 51 -22.56 -2.86 -0.53
N VAL A 52 -21.59 -3.00 -1.43
CA VAL A 52 -20.19 -2.66 -1.16
C VAL A 52 -20.08 -1.14 -1.12
N THR A 53 -19.70 -0.58 0.02
CA THR A 53 -19.50 0.87 0.21
C THR A 53 -18.04 1.28 0.21
N ALA A 54 -17.12 0.35 0.47
CA ALA A 54 -15.69 0.53 0.23
C ALA A 54 -15.14 -0.71 -0.49
N GLN A 55 -14.55 -0.50 -1.67
CA GLN A 55 -13.90 -1.56 -2.44
C GLN A 55 -12.58 -2.00 -1.79
N PRO A 56 -12.14 -3.25 -2.03
CA PRO A 56 -10.79 -3.69 -1.68
C PRO A 56 -9.71 -2.93 -2.45
N THR A 57 -8.50 -2.88 -1.89
CA THR A 57 -7.36 -2.16 -2.48
C THR A 57 -6.57 -3.04 -3.46
N TYR A 58 -6.49 -4.34 -3.17
CA TYR A 58 -5.57 -5.31 -3.79
C TYR A 58 -6.30 -6.42 -4.55
N GLY A 59 -7.58 -6.20 -4.87
CA GLY A 59 -8.40 -7.11 -5.63
C GLY A 59 -9.76 -6.53 -5.97
N GLU A 60 -10.64 -7.39 -6.45
CA GLU A 60 -12.02 -7.03 -6.78
C GLU A 60 -12.98 -7.93 -6.01
N VAL A 61 -14.12 -7.37 -5.61
CA VAL A 61 -15.21 -8.11 -4.99
C VAL A 61 -16.49 -7.97 -5.82
N ALA A 62 -17.07 -9.11 -6.17
CA ALA A 62 -18.42 -9.21 -6.70
C ALA A 62 -19.37 -9.65 -5.58
N LEU A 63 -20.39 -8.85 -5.29
CA LEU A 63 -21.39 -9.11 -4.23
C LEU A 63 -22.78 -9.19 -4.87
N ASP A 64 -23.52 -10.25 -4.56
CA ASP A 64 -24.95 -10.33 -4.84
C ASP A 64 -25.71 -9.50 -3.80
N SER A 65 -26.36 -8.43 -4.26
CA SER A 65 -27.06 -7.47 -3.39
C SER A 65 -28.31 -8.02 -2.71
N ALA A 66 -28.86 -9.15 -3.20
CA ALA A 66 -30.05 -9.77 -2.65
C ALA A 66 -29.72 -10.88 -1.65
N THR A 67 -28.70 -11.69 -1.96
CA THR A 67 -28.34 -12.85 -1.13
C THR A 67 -27.20 -12.57 -0.15
N GLY A 68 -26.38 -11.54 -0.41
CA GLY A 68 -25.19 -11.25 0.37
C GLY A 68 -24.04 -12.22 0.12
N GLN A 69 -24.16 -13.09 -0.90
CA GLN A 69 -23.06 -13.94 -1.36
C GLN A 69 -22.03 -13.09 -2.08
N TYR A 70 -20.75 -13.33 -1.83
CA TYR A 70 -19.68 -12.60 -2.52
C TYR A 70 -18.57 -13.52 -3.01
N THR A 71 -17.81 -12.99 -3.96
CA THR A 71 -16.61 -13.57 -4.52
C THR A 71 -15.54 -12.49 -4.60
N TYR A 72 -14.39 -12.74 -3.96
CA TYR A 72 -13.20 -11.90 -4.01
C TYR A 72 -12.09 -12.58 -4.81
N VAL A 73 -11.41 -11.81 -5.65
CA VAL A 73 -10.23 -12.23 -6.41
C VAL A 73 -9.15 -11.15 -6.26
N ALA A 74 -7.98 -11.51 -5.75
CA ALA A 74 -6.85 -10.60 -5.68
C ALA A 74 -6.22 -10.38 -7.05
N ARG A 75 -5.47 -9.28 -7.20
CA ARG A 75 -4.67 -9.04 -8.41
C ARG A 75 -3.67 -10.18 -8.64
N ASN A 76 -3.38 -10.49 -9.90
CA ASN A 76 -2.58 -11.66 -10.30
C ASN A 76 -1.18 -11.67 -9.68
N ASP A 77 -0.54 -10.50 -9.59
CA ASP A 77 0.79 -10.29 -8.97
C ASP A 77 0.83 -10.67 -7.48
N LEU A 78 -0.33 -10.68 -6.81
CA LEU A 78 -0.45 -10.97 -5.38
C LEU A 78 -0.92 -12.40 -5.07
N ILE A 79 -1.21 -13.22 -6.09
CA ILE A 79 -1.68 -14.60 -5.88
C ILE A 79 -0.57 -15.49 -5.31
N THR A 80 0.65 -15.38 -5.85
CA THR A 80 1.80 -16.16 -5.39
C THR A 80 2.30 -15.72 -4.01
N PRO A 81 2.66 -14.44 -3.78
CA PRO A 81 3.10 -13.98 -2.46
C PRO A 81 1.98 -14.03 -1.42
N GLY A 82 0.71 -13.93 -1.85
CA GLY A 82 -0.43 -13.74 -0.97
C GLY A 82 -0.63 -12.27 -0.62
N ILE A 83 -1.77 -11.95 -0.02
CA ILE A 83 -2.09 -10.61 0.48
C ILE A 83 -3.26 -10.69 1.46
N THR A 84 -3.32 -9.75 2.42
CA THR A 84 -4.55 -9.48 3.17
C THR A 84 -5.15 -8.17 2.69
N ASP A 85 -6.45 -8.18 2.45
CA ASP A 85 -7.22 -7.05 1.94
C ASP A 85 -8.54 -6.93 2.70
N GLN A 86 -9.27 -5.84 2.47
CA GLN A 86 -10.52 -5.56 3.16
C GLN A 86 -11.48 -4.79 2.27
N PHE A 87 -12.77 -5.12 2.38
CA PHE A 87 -13.84 -4.32 1.78
C PHE A 87 -14.96 -4.10 2.81
N THR A 88 -15.74 -3.04 2.65
CA THR A 88 -16.85 -2.73 3.57
C THR A 88 -18.18 -2.92 2.85
N VAL A 89 -19.10 -3.62 3.52
CA VAL A 89 -20.47 -3.83 3.05
C VAL A 89 -21.45 -3.17 4.01
N THR A 90 -22.42 -2.44 3.45
CA THR A 90 -23.62 -2.03 4.17
C THR A 90 -24.69 -3.10 4.04
N VAL A 91 -25.24 -3.55 5.18
CA VAL A 91 -26.46 -4.37 5.24
C VAL A 91 -27.64 -3.44 5.55
N ASN A 92 -28.70 -3.49 4.74
CA ASN A 92 -29.84 -2.58 4.82
C ASN A 92 -31.16 -3.34 4.92
N ASN A 93 -31.87 -3.20 6.03
CA ASN A 93 -33.19 -3.79 6.25
C ASN A 93 -34.37 -2.81 6.03
N GLY A 94 -34.08 -1.56 5.66
CA GLY A 94 -35.08 -0.52 5.40
C GLY A 94 -35.51 -0.46 3.94
N ALA A 95 -34.67 -0.89 3.00
CA ALA A 95 -34.93 -0.78 1.55
C ALA A 95 -36.26 -1.44 1.14
N ALA A 96 -36.51 -2.67 1.60
CA ALA A 96 -37.75 -3.40 1.35
C ALA A 96 -38.91 -2.95 2.27
N ALA A 97 -38.61 -2.23 3.35
CA ALA A 97 -39.60 -1.76 4.31
C ALA A 97 -40.28 -0.45 3.88
N ARG A 98 -39.56 0.41 3.15
CA ARG A 98 -40.05 1.72 2.71
C ARG A 98 -41.26 1.62 1.78
N LEU A 99 -42.32 2.34 2.13
CA LEU A 99 -43.49 2.52 1.28
C LEU A 99 -43.13 3.39 0.06
N PRO A 100 -43.79 3.20 -1.10
CA PRO A 100 -43.56 4.02 -2.28
C PRO A 100 -44.28 5.38 -2.19
N GLY A 101 -43.81 6.34 -2.98
CA GLY A 101 -44.48 7.63 -3.20
C GLY A 101 -44.62 8.49 -1.94
N LEU A 102 -45.71 9.28 -1.87
CA LEU A 102 -45.93 10.24 -0.77
C LEU A 102 -46.04 9.56 0.60
N LEU A 103 -46.60 8.35 0.67
CA LEU A 103 -46.67 7.57 1.92
C LEU A 103 -45.27 7.19 2.42
N GLY A 104 -44.34 6.89 1.51
CA GLY A 104 -42.94 6.67 1.83
C GLY A 104 -42.26 7.89 2.45
N GLN A 105 -42.55 9.08 1.93
CA GLN A 105 -41.98 10.33 2.46
C GLN A 105 -42.50 10.64 3.88
N VAL A 106 -43.79 10.43 4.12
CA VAL A 106 -44.39 10.58 5.47
C VAL A 106 -43.80 9.54 6.42
N GLN A 107 -43.69 8.29 5.99
CA GLN A 107 -43.07 7.23 6.77
C GLN A 107 -41.61 7.56 7.12
N LEU A 108 -40.83 8.05 6.16
CA LEU A 108 -39.43 8.42 6.38
C LEU A 108 -39.30 9.51 7.44
N LEU A 109 -40.15 10.55 7.38
CA LEU A 109 -40.19 11.60 8.40
C LEU A 109 -40.49 11.02 9.79
N LEU A 110 -41.52 10.18 9.91
CA LEU A 110 -41.91 9.55 11.18
C LEU A 110 -40.79 8.64 11.71
N HIS A 111 -40.14 7.90 10.83
CA HIS A 111 -39.01 7.04 11.18
C HIS A 111 -37.79 7.85 11.63
N SER A 112 -37.46 8.95 10.97
CA SER A 112 -36.39 9.86 11.39
C SER A 112 -36.65 10.46 12.78
N VAL A 113 -37.90 10.80 13.10
CA VAL A 113 -38.28 11.23 14.45
C VAL A 113 -38.12 10.09 15.45
N ALA A 114 -38.53 8.87 15.12
CA ALA A 114 -38.36 7.70 15.99
C ALA A 114 -36.88 7.39 16.28
N LEU A 115 -35.98 7.55 15.29
CA LEU A 115 -34.53 7.45 15.48
C LEU A 115 -34.02 8.52 16.45
N ALA A 116 -34.43 9.78 16.24
CA ALA A 116 -34.01 10.91 17.09
C ALA A 116 -34.47 10.76 18.55
N LEU A 117 -35.62 10.11 18.77
CA LEU A 117 -36.15 9.80 20.09
C LEU A 117 -35.61 8.47 20.67
N GLY A 118 -34.81 7.72 19.92
CA GLY A 118 -34.28 6.41 20.33
C GLY A 118 -35.31 5.27 20.35
N ALA A 119 -36.51 5.49 19.82
CA ALA A 119 -37.57 4.48 19.73
C ALA A 119 -37.30 3.46 18.61
N ALA A 120 -36.62 3.88 17.54
CA ALA A 120 -36.17 3.03 16.44
C ALA A 120 -34.63 3.00 16.37
N LYS A 121 -34.08 1.94 15.78
CA LYS A 121 -32.66 1.81 15.43
C LYS A 121 -32.44 2.02 13.92
N PRO A 122 -31.21 2.39 13.49
CA PRO A 122 -30.89 2.64 12.08
C PRO A 122 -31.21 1.47 11.14
N ASP A 123 -31.60 1.78 9.91
CA ASP A 123 -31.88 0.81 8.83
C ASP A 123 -30.67 -0.02 8.39
N THR A 124 -29.47 0.47 8.73
CA THR A 124 -28.22 -0.03 8.17
C THR A 124 -27.18 -0.33 9.23
N VAL A 125 -26.37 -1.35 8.96
CA VAL A 125 -25.07 -1.53 9.63
C VAL A 125 -23.98 -1.68 8.58
N GLU A 126 -22.78 -1.22 8.89
CA GLU A 126 -21.59 -1.50 8.08
C GLU A 126 -20.80 -2.66 8.67
N LYS A 127 -20.24 -3.50 7.79
CA LYS A 127 -19.35 -4.59 8.16
C LYS A 127 -18.15 -4.60 7.25
N THR A 128 -16.97 -4.40 7.83
CA THR A 128 -15.70 -4.65 7.13
C THR A 128 -15.42 -6.14 7.10
N ILE A 129 -15.12 -6.64 5.91
CA ILE A 129 -14.77 -8.02 5.62
C ILE A 129 -13.29 -8.06 5.28
N THR A 130 -12.48 -8.67 6.15
CA THR A 130 -11.08 -8.95 5.87
C THR A 130 -10.98 -10.26 5.10
N VAL A 131 -10.30 -10.25 3.96
CA VAL A 131 -10.01 -11.43 3.14
C VAL A 131 -8.51 -11.63 3.08
N SER A 132 -8.06 -12.88 3.19
CA SER A 132 -6.64 -13.22 3.07
C SER A 132 -6.47 -14.26 1.98
N VAL A 133 -5.59 -13.95 1.03
CA VAL A 133 -5.06 -14.89 0.03
C VAL A 133 -3.78 -15.46 0.59
N THR A 134 -3.72 -16.77 0.78
CA THR A 134 -2.51 -17.42 1.30
C THR A 134 -1.45 -17.43 0.22
N GLY A 135 -0.18 -17.38 0.59
CA GLY A 135 0.91 -17.36 -0.38
C GLY A 135 2.25 -17.64 0.29
N THR A 136 3.33 -17.44 -0.46
CA THR A 136 4.70 -17.65 0.03
C THR A 136 5.12 -16.61 1.05
N GLY A 137 4.48 -15.44 1.07
CA GLY A 137 4.95 -14.27 1.83
C GLY A 137 6.22 -13.64 1.27
N ILE A 138 6.66 -14.05 0.07
CA ILE A 138 7.88 -13.59 -0.58
C ILE A 138 7.52 -12.68 -1.76
N TYR A 139 7.93 -11.42 -1.70
CA TYR A 139 7.65 -10.37 -2.67
C TYR A 139 8.94 -9.91 -3.34
N GLY A 140 8.92 -9.76 -4.67
CA GLY A 140 10.11 -9.50 -5.47
C GLY A 140 10.95 -10.75 -5.74
N ASP A 141 12.10 -10.57 -6.38
CA ASP A 141 13.06 -11.65 -6.69
C ASP A 141 14.47 -11.24 -6.23
N GLN A 142 14.72 -11.47 -4.95
CA GLN A 142 15.99 -11.20 -4.29
C GLN A 142 17.16 -11.94 -4.95
N LEU A 143 16.96 -13.15 -5.48
CA LEU A 143 18.06 -13.89 -6.10
C LEU A 143 18.45 -13.29 -7.45
N ALA A 144 17.46 -12.94 -8.28
CA ALA A 144 17.71 -12.29 -9.56
C ALA A 144 18.24 -10.86 -9.39
N ASN A 145 17.79 -10.16 -8.35
CA ASN A 145 18.14 -8.76 -8.09
C ASN A 145 19.48 -8.59 -7.35
N ALA A 146 20.05 -9.65 -6.76
CA ALA A 146 21.35 -9.61 -6.09
C ALA A 146 22.50 -9.12 -6.99
N LYS A 147 22.37 -9.31 -8.31
CA LYS A 147 23.36 -8.83 -9.31
C LYS A 147 23.36 -7.31 -9.50
N ASN A 148 22.28 -6.63 -9.09
CA ASN A 148 22.12 -5.18 -9.24
C ASN A 148 22.74 -4.45 -8.04
N TRP A 149 23.89 -4.92 -7.58
CA TRP A 149 24.61 -4.39 -6.44
C TRP A 149 26.03 -4.05 -6.88
N GLN A 150 26.57 -2.99 -6.28
CA GLN A 150 27.99 -2.63 -6.39
C GLN A 150 28.46 -2.02 -5.08
N ASP A 151 29.74 -2.22 -4.77
CA ASP A 151 30.42 -1.63 -3.61
C ASP A 151 30.39 -0.10 -3.70
N GLN A 152 30.21 0.57 -2.56
CA GLN A 152 30.34 2.03 -2.47
C GLN A 152 31.82 2.39 -2.28
N ALA A 153 32.51 2.61 -3.40
CA ALA A 153 33.92 3.03 -3.36
C ALA A 153 34.07 4.55 -3.15
N GLY A 154 33.09 5.33 -3.61
CA GLY A 154 33.04 6.78 -3.46
C GLY A 154 32.29 7.20 -2.20
N ASP A 155 32.79 8.24 -1.53
CA ASP A 155 32.06 8.92 -0.46
C ASP A 155 30.86 9.68 -1.05
N ASN A 156 29.77 9.75 -0.28
CA ASN A 156 28.51 10.42 -0.64
C ASN A 156 27.78 9.83 -1.87
N THR A 157 27.91 8.55 -2.23
CA THR A 157 27.28 8.00 -3.46
C THR A 157 26.08 7.09 -3.21
N CYS A 158 25.64 6.90 -1.96
CA CYS A 158 24.53 6.00 -1.60
C CYS A 158 23.28 6.14 -2.49
N VAL A 159 22.73 7.35 -2.66
CA VAL A 159 21.58 7.62 -3.53
C VAL A 159 21.86 7.24 -4.99
N LEU A 160 23.06 7.53 -5.49
CA LEU A 160 23.47 7.18 -6.85
C LEU A 160 23.50 5.65 -7.05
N LEU A 161 23.97 4.91 -6.05
CA LEU A 161 24.03 3.45 -6.09
C LEU A 161 22.66 2.80 -5.94
N ALA A 162 21.78 3.36 -5.11
CA ALA A 162 20.39 2.94 -5.02
C ALA A 162 19.67 3.11 -6.37
N VAL A 163 19.85 4.28 -7.02
CA VAL A 163 19.34 4.52 -8.38
C VAL A 163 19.93 3.53 -9.38
N ALA A 164 21.24 3.28 -9.34
CA ALA A 164 21.88 2.30 -10.22
C ALA A 164 21.29 0.89 -10.04
N SER A 165 21.08 0.44 -8.80
CA SER A 165 20.46 -0.85 -8.48
C SER A 165 19.06 -0.96 -9.09
N VAL A 166 18.23 0.06 -8.92
CA VAL A 166 16.88 0.13 -9.51
C VAL A 166 16.92 0.12 -11.03
N VAL A 167 17.85 0.85 -11.65
CA VAL A 167 18.06 0.83 -13.11
C VAL A 167 18.49 -0.56 -13.57
N GLY A 168 19.40 -1.22 -12.85
CA GLY A 168 19.81 -2.59 -13.12
C GLY A 168 18.63 -3.57 -13.06
N GLN A 169 17.74 -3.42 -12.07
CA GLN A 169 16.55 -4.24 -11.93
C GLN A 169 15.55 -4.04 -13.08
N LEU A 170 15.21 -2.80 -13.41
CA LEU A 170 14.14 -2.49 -14.38
C LEU A 170 14.60 -2.54 -15.83
N ASN A 171 15.83 -2.10 -16.12
CA ASN A 171 16.40 -2.01 -17.47
C ASN A 171 17.41 -3.12 -17.78
N GLY A 172 17.79 -3.94 -16.79
CA GLY A 172 18.68 -5.09 -16.96
C GLY A 172 20.17 -4.75 -17.10
N THR A 173 20.54 -3.47 -17.03
CA THR A 173 21.93 -3.00 -17.10
C THR A 173 22.21 -2.13 -15.88
N LEU A 174 23.18 -2.54 -15.05
CA LEU A 174 23.62 -1.80 -13.88
C LEU A 174 24.61 -0.70 -14.30
N PRO A 175 24.29 0.60 -14.15
CA PRO A 175 25.26 1.67 -14.35
C PRO A 175 26.38 1.58 -13.30
N SER A 176 27.63 1.83 -13.71
CA SER A 176 28.74 1.89 -12.76
C SER A 176 28.64 3.12 -11.87
N GLU A 177 29.17 3.04 -10.65
CA GLU A 177 29.28 4.17 -9.73
C GLU A 177 29.88 5.40 -10.41
N GLN A 178 30.98 5.23 -11.16
CA GLN A 178 31.63 6.34 -11.85
C GLN A 178 30.71 7.01 -12.89
N ALA A 179 29.91 6.23 -13.61
CA ALA A 179 28.95 6.78 -14.57
C ALA A 179 27.85 7.58 -13.85
N MET A 180 27.36 7.09 -12.72
CA MET A 180 26.38 7.79 -11.90
C MET A 180 26.94 9.07 -11.27
N VAL A 181 28.19 9.05 -10.78
CA VAL A 181 28.89 10.25 -10.29
C VAL A 181 29.04 11.28 -11.40
N THR A 182 29.43 10.86 -12.60
CA THR A 182 29.52 11.76 -13.76
C THR A 182 28.17 12.38 -14.11
N LEU A 183 27.09 11.59 -14.08
CA LEU A 183 25.74 12.08 -14.30
C LEU A 183 25.33 13.08 -13.21
N GLY A 184 25.50 12.74 -11.93
CA GLY A 184 25.15 13.60 -10.80
C GLY A 184 25.89 14.93 -10.78
N LYS A 185 27.16 14.98 -11.25
CA LYS A 185 27.90 16.24 -11.42
C LYS A 185 27.41 17.10 -12.58
N ALA A 186 26.83 16.47 -13.60
CA ALA A 186 26.36 17.14 -14.80
C ALA A 186 24.89 17.60 -14.71
N THR A 187 24.13 17.06 -13.75
CA THR A 187 22.71 17.36 -13.56
C THR A 187 22.51 18.37 -12.43
N THR A 188 21.72 19.42 -12.69
CA THR A 188 21.31 20.40 -11.67
C THR A 188 20.35 19.77 -10.67
N SER A 189 20.58 20.00 -9.38
CA SER A 189 19.68 19.56 -8.31
C SER A 189 18.30 20.16 -8.43
N VAL A 190 17.27 19.34 -8.22
CA VAL A 190 15.87 19.78 -8.15
C VAL A 190 15.53 20.35 -6.77
N VAL A 191 16.41 20.18 -5.79
CA VAL A 191 16.26 20.68 -4.41
C VAL A 191 17.10 21.92 -4.17
N ASP A 192 18.37 21.90 -4.59
CA ASP A 192 19.37 22.93 -4.28
C ASP A 192 19.87 23.68 -5.54
N ALA A 193 18.95 24.02 -6.45
CA ALA A 193 19.29 24.77 -7.65
C ALA A 193 19.99 26.12 -7.30
N PRO A 194 21.06 26.50 -8.03
CA PRO A 194 21.56 25.94 -9.29
C PRO A 194 22.70 24.92 -9.12
N ALA A 195 22.92 24.37 -7.92
CA ALA A 195 24.02 23.44 -7.68
C ALA A 195 23.82 22.12 -8.44
N ALA A 196 24.91 21.36 -8.63
CA ALA A 196 24.83 20.00 -9.16
C ALA A 196 24.25 19.04 -8.10
N MET A 197 23.60 17.95 -8.52
CA MET A 197 23.07 16.93 -7.61
C MET A 197 24.17 16.28 -6.77
N TYR A 198 25.33 15.99 -7.36
CA TYR A 198 26.50 15.48 -6.65
C TYR A 198 27.61 16.52 -6.62
N LEU A 199 27.92 17.04 -5.43
CA LEU A 199 28.95 18.07 -5.25
C LEU A 199 30.37 17.49 -5.16
N GLY A 200 30.51 16.25 -4.69
CA GLY A 200 31.80 15.60 -4.45
C GLY A 200 31.83 14.87 -3.12
N THR A 201 33.03 14.41 -2.75
CA THR A 201 33.23 13.76 -1.45
C THR A 201 33.07 14.77 -0.31
N LYS A 202 32.77 14.29 0.91
CA LYS A 202 32.70 15.13 2.10
C LYS A 202 34.06 15.76 2.39
N LYS A 203 35.14 15.03 2.12
CA LYS A 203 36.51 15.54 2.23
C LYS A 203 36.76 16.74 1.32
N ASP A 204 36.26 16.70 0.08
CA ASP A 204 36.54 17.74 -0.92
C ASP A 204 35.63 18.96 -0.77
N THR A 205 34.40 18.75 -0.31
CA THR A 205 33.35 19.79 -0.38
C THR A 205 32.78 20.21 0.98
N GLY A 206 32.93 19.37 2.01
CA GLY A 206 32.27 19.53 3.30
C GLY A 206 30.78 19.17 3.30
N PHE A 207 30.18 18.93 2.14
CA PHE A 207 28.77 18.51 2.00
C PHE A 207 28.65 16.98 2.09
N ALA A 208 27.48 16.52 2.53
CA ALA A 208 27.15 15.11 2.66
C ALA A 208 26.07 14.72 1.65
N GLY A 209 26.29 13.59 0.98
CA GLY A 209 25.29 12.92 0.14
C GLY A 209 24.70 13.73 -1.02
N LEU A 210 23.58 13.21 -1.49
CA LEU A 210 22.64 13.83 -2.42
C LEU A 210 21.25 13.74 -1.77
N ASP A 211 20.32 14.62 -2.14
CA ASP A 211 18.93 14.51 -1.68
C ASP A 211 18.22 13.35 -2.42
N ILE A 212 17.39 12.58 -1.71
CA ILE A 212 16.66 11.44 -2.30
C ILE A 212 15.71 11.87 -3.44
N ARG A 213 15.24 13.13 -3.44
CA ARG A 213 14.44 13.71 -4.54
C ARG A 213 15.26 13.94 -5.80
N ASP A 214 16.55 14.23 -5.67
CA ASP A 214 17.47 14.20 -6.81
C ASP A 214 17.61 12.77 -7.34
N GLY A 215 17.63 11.77 -6.46
CA GLY A 215 17.56 10.35 -6.83
C GLY A 215 16.33 10.01 -7.67
N VAL A 216 15.15 10.52 -7.30
CA VAL A 216 13.91 10.37 -8.09
C VAL A 216 14.08 11.00 -9.48
N ALA A 217 14.61 12.21 -9.56
CA ALA A 217 14.83 12.89 -10.84
C ALA A 217 15.87 12.16 -11.72
N LEU A 218 16.90 11.56 -11.12
CA LEU A 218 17.90 10.78 -11.85
C LEU A 218 17.31 9.56 -12.58
N LEU A 219 16.22 8.97 -12.08
CA LEU A 219 15.53 7.86 -12.74
C LEU A 219 15.04 8.24 -14.15
N GLU A 220 14.67 9.50 -14.38
CA GLU A 220 14.15 9.99 -15.66
C GLU A 220 15.20 9.90 -16.78
N HIS A 221 16.48 10.05 -16.44
CA HIS A 221 17.60 9.87 -17.39
C HIS A 221 17.70 8.43 -17.93
N PHE A 222 17.04 7.47 -17.29
CA PHE A 222 16.99 6.07 -17.68
C PHE A 222 15.62 5.62 -18.22
N GLY A 223 14.71 6.58 -18.51
CA GLY A 223 13.36 6.28 -18.97
C GLY A 223 12.47 5.62 -17.91
N LEU A 224 12.79 5.86 -16.63
CA LEU A 224 12.03 5.38 -15.49
C LEU A 224 11.29 6.55 -14.83
N SER A 225 10.20 6.24 -14.14
CA SER A 225 9.49 7.19 -13.28
C SER A 225 9.59 6.74 -11.83
N GLY A 226 9.83 7.66 -10.90
CA GLY A 226 9.81 7.40 -9.46
C GLY A 226 8.71 8.20 -8.76
N THR A 227 8.19 7.69 -7.66
CA THR A 227 7.29 8.42 -6.75
C THR A 227 7.79 8.27 -5.33
N LEU A 228 8.08 9.40 -4.68
CA LEU A 228 8.43 9.47 -3.26
C LEU A 228 7.16 9.67 -2.43
N THR A 229 6.98 8.82 -1.42
CA THR A 229 5.99 9.01 -0.35
C THR A 229 6.67 9.01 1.00
N THR A 230 6.19 9.83 1.93
CA THR A 230 6.76 9.94 3.28
C THR A 230 5.65 10.28 4.29
N PHE A 231 5.86 9.90 5.54
CA PHE A 231 4.97 10.29 6.63
C PHE A 231 5.04 11.80 6.84
N ASN A 232 3.89 12.46 6.86
CA ASN A 232 3.82 13.92 6.89
C ASN A 232 3.97 14.55 8.29
N GLY A 233 4.29 13.76 9.31
CA GLY A 233 4.42 14.22 10.70
C GLY A 233 3.10 14.54 11.40
N THR A 234 1.95 14.25 10.79
CA THR A 234 0.63 14.58 11.35
C THR A 234 -0.15 13.34 11.76
N ALA A 235 -0.95 13.47 12.82
CA ALA A 235 -1.83 12.42 13.31
C ALA A 235 -3.30 12.75 13.00
N PRO A 236 -4.06 11.85 12.37
CA PRO A 236 -5.51 12.03 12.20
C PRO A 236 -6.28 11.67 13.48
N ASN A 237 -7.48 12.25 13.62
CA ASN A 237 -8.54 11.75 14.50
C ASN A 237 -8.15 11.48 15.97
N GLY A 238 -7.49 12.43 16.63
CA GLY A 238 -7.17 12.33 18.06
C GLY A 238 -6.11 11.28 18.43
N GLN A 239 -5.47 10.65 17.45
CA GLN A 239 -4.30 9.79 17.66
C GLN A 239 -3.06 10.63 18.01
N THR A 240 -2.08 10.00 18.65
CA THR A 240 -0.75 10.56 18.78
C THR A 240 0.03 10.43 17.46
N VAL A 241 1.03 11.29 17.28
CA VAL A 241 1.94 11.21 16.10
C VAL A 241 2.66 9.86 16.05
N ALA A 242 3.03 9.30 17.21
CA ALA A 242 3.68 8.00 17.28
C ALA A 242 2.77 6.85 16.79
N GLU A 243 1.49 6.84 17.19
CA GLU A 243 0.52 5.85 16.72
C GLU A 243 0.28 5.98 15.21
N ALA A 244 0.11 7.22 14.73
CA ALA A 244 -0.08 7.48 13.30
C ALA A 244 1.16 7.06 12.48
N LYS A 245 2.37 7.35 12.96
CA LYS A 245 3.64 6.97 12.32
C LYS A 245 3.82 5.45 12.29
N ALA A 246 3.50 4.75 13.38
CA ALA A 246 3.55 3.29 13.43
C ALA A 246 2.55 2.65 12.44
N ALA A 247 1.32 3.15 12.38
CA ALA A 247 0.33 2.71 11.41
C ALA A 247 0.76 2.99 9.96
N TYR A 248 1.35 4.17 9.70
CA TYR A 248 1.93 4.51 8.41
C TYR A 248 3.05 3.55 8.03
N GLY A 249 4.01 3.27 8.92
CA GLY A 249 5.09 2.31 8.66
C GLY A 249 4.58 0.93 8.26
N GLN A 250 3.54 0.41 8.94
CA GLN A 250 2.94 -0.88 8.59
C GLN A 250 2.24 -0.86 7.23
N ALA A 251 1.52 0.22 6.91
CA ALA A 251 0.87 0.39 5.61
C ALA A 251 1.91 0.51 4.48
N THR A 252 3.00 1.25 4.74
CA THR A 252 4.06 1.53 3.76
C THR A 252 4.97 0.32 3.53
N LEU A 253 5.19 -0.54 4.54
CA LEU A 253 5.78 -1.87 4.34
C LEU A 253 4.92 -2.74 3.40
N THR A 254 3.60 -2.68 3.55
CA THR A 254 2.67 -3.39 2.65
C THR A 254 2.76 -2.82 1.23
N ALA A 255 2.77 -1.50 1.08
CA ALA A 255 2.91 -0.84 -0.22
C ALA A 255 4.24 -1.18 -0.91
N LEU A 256 5.34 -1.23 -0.16
CA LEU A 256 6.65 -1.67 -0.63
C LEU A 256 6.59 -3.12 -1.14
N ALA A 257 6.05 -4.04 -0.34
CA ALA A 257 5.93 -5.45 -0.71
C ALA A 257 5.09 -5.63 -1.97
N VAL A 258 3.95 -4.93 -2.05
CA VAL A 258 3.07 -4.92 -3.22
C VAL A 258 3.78 -4.38 -4.46
N ALA A 259 4.53 -3.29 -4.35
CA ALA A 259 5.30 -2.74 -5.47
C ALA A 259 6.31 -3.76 -6.02
N LEU A 260 7.00 -4.49 -5.14
CA LEU A 260 7.92 -5.55 -5.56
C LEU A 260 7.21 -6.71 -6.26
N ALA A 261 6.02 -7.11 -5.80
CA ALA A 261 5.21 -8.13 -6.48
C ALA A 261 4.72 -7.68 -7.87
N GLU A 262 4.43 -6.38 -8.04
CA GLU A 262 4.10 -5.79 -9.35
C GLU A 262 5.30 -5.73 -10.31
N GLY A 263 6.50 -6.13 -9.86
CA GLY A 263 7.73 -6.04 -10.65
C GLY A 263 8.31 -4.62 -10.72
N LYS A 264 7.85 -3.72 -9.84
CA LYS A 264 8.47 -2.41 -9.63
C LYS A 264 9.72 -2.56 -8.78
N ALA A 265 10.53 -1.50 -8.75
CA ALA A 265 11.74 -1.46 -7.94
C ALA A 265 11.59 -0.40 -6.85
N VAL A 266 12.25 -0.60 -5.72
CA VAL A 266 12.07 0.22 -4.52
C VAL A 266 13.39 0.72 -3.98
N MET A 267 13.43 1.98 -3.57
CA MET A 267 14.48 2.56 -2.74
C MET A 267 13.86 3.13 -1.46
N VAL A 268 14.64 3.12 -0.38
CA VAL A 268 14.24 3.64 0.93
C VAL A 268 15.40 4.37 1.61
N ASP A 269 15.05 5.37 2.39
CA ASP A 269 15.95 6.06 3.31
C ASP A 269 16.08 5.28 4.61
N VAL A 270 17.29 5.14 5.14
CA VAL A 270 17.56 4.32 6.34
C VAL A 270 18.68 4.93 7.17
N ASP A 271 18.71 4.56 8.45
CA ASP A 271 19.91 4.65 9.27
C ASP A 271 20.92 3.56 8.84
N SER A 272 22.08 3.98 8.31
CA SER A 272 23.10 3.06 7.76
C SER A 272 23.68 2.11 8.81
N GLY A 273 23.94 2.62 10.02
CA GLY A 273 24.53 1.86 11.12
C GLY A 273 23.66 0.66 11.51
N THR A 274 22.36 0.89 11.64
CA THR A 274 21.37 -0.16 11.95
C THR A 274 21.35 -1.24 10.88
N ILE A 275 21.42 -0.88 9.60
CA ILE A 275 21.45 -1.85 8.50
C ILE A 275 22.75 -2.67 8.51
N VAL A 276 23.90 -2.02 8.68
CA VAL A 276 25.21 -2.68 8.72
C VAL A 276 25.30 -3.61 9.93
N ASP A 277 24.91 -3.16 11.11
CA ASP A 277 24.91 -3.98 12.32
C ASP A 277 24.00 -5.21 12.17
N ALA A 278 22.78 -4.99 11.65
CA ALA A 278 21.81 -6.06 11.43
C ALA A 278 22.30 -7.08 10.38
N SER A 279 23.02 -6.64 9.36
CA SER A 279 23.66 -7.53 8.39
C SER A 279 24.71 -8.46 9.00
N ASN A 280 25.30 -8.03 10.13
CA ASN A 280 26.27 -8.79 10.93
C ASN A 280 25.62 -9.54 12.11
N GLY A 281 24.29 -9.64 12.12
CA GLY A 281 23.52 -10.35 13.14
C GLY A 281 23.35 -9.58 14.44
N GLN A 282 23.65 -8.28 14.47
CA GLN A 282 23.42 -7.41 15.63
C GLN A 282 22.12 -6.62 15.44
N VAL A 283 21.10 -6.91 16.24
CA VAL A 283 19.83 -6.16 16.24
C VAL A 283 19.73 -5.38 17.55
N SER A 284 19.61 -4.06 17.44
CA SER A 284 19.48 -3.15 18.58
C SER A 284 18.03 -2.72 18.76
N ASP A 285 17.59 -2.60 20.02
CA ASP A 285 16.31 -1.98 20.38
C ASP A 285 16.44 -0.45 20.59
N THR A 286 17.63 0.11 20.35
CA THR A 286 17.87 1.55 20.47
C THR A 286 17.15 2.28 19.37
N VAL A 287 16.30 3.24 19.74
CA VAL A 287 15.62 4.09 18.78
C VAL A 287 16.63 5.00 18.11
N VAL A 288 16.81 4.83 16.80
CA VAL A 288 17.50 5.76 15.92
C VAL A 288 16.51 6.85 15.46
N THR A 289 17.01 8.05 15.21
CA THR A 289 16.16 9.25 14.99
C THR A 289 16.48 10.02 13.72
N GLU A 290 17.36 9.50 12.87
CA GLU A 290 17.67 10.07 11.57
C GLU A 290 17.98 8.98 10.56
N THR A 291 17.71 9.26 9.30
CA THR A 291 18.18 8.47 8.16
C THR A 291 19.34 9.22 7.52
N ASP A 292 20.44 8.54 7.24
CA ASP A 292 21.65 9.13 6.66
C ASP A 292 22.08 8.45 5.34
N HIS A 293 21.28 7.49 4.86
CA HIS A 293 21.65 6.58 3.78
C HIS A 293 20.43 6.15 2.97
N GLU A 294 20.64 5.88 1.68
CA GLU A 294 19.60 5.40 0.76
C GLU A 294 20.02 4.04 0.19
N ILE A 295 19.10 3.07 0.19
CA ILE A 295 19.36 1.71 -0.27
C ILE A 295 18.25 1.22 -1.20
N ALA A 296 18.56 0.22 -2.03
CA ALA A 296 17.56 -0.44 -2.86
C ALA A 296 17.05 -1.73 -2.20
N VAL A 297 15.73 -1.96 -2.23
CA VAL A 297 15.13 -3.20 -1.73
C VAL A 297 14.93 -4.18 -2.89
N SER A 298 15.53 -5.36 -2.76
CA SER A 298 15.55 -6.42 -3.78
C SER A 298 14.47 -7.49 -3.58
N GLY A 299 13.94 -7.61 -2.35
CA GLY A 299 12.86 -8.52 -2.01
C GLY A 299 12.42 -8.39 -0.55
N VAL A 300 11.23 -8.88 -0.23
CA VAL A 300 10.71 -9.00 1.14
C VAL A 300 10.25 -10.43 1.37
N ASP A 301 10.67 -11.04 2.47
CA ASP A 301 10.25 -12.36 2.92
C ASP A 301 9.57 -12.22 4.27
N LEU A 302 8.25 -12.01 4.25
CA LEU A 302 7.45 -11.90 5.47
C LEU A 302 7.29 -13.24 6.19
N ALA A 303 7.50 -14.36 5.51
CA ALA A 303 7.42 -15.68 6.13
C ALA A 303 8.59 -15.92 7.08
N ASN A 304 9.78 -15.41 6.74
CA ASN A 304 10.97 -15.48 7.57
C ASN A 304 11.31 -14.16 8.29
N GLY A 305 10.52 -13.10 8.08
CA GLY A 305 10.73 -11.80 8.70
C GLY A 305 12.02 -11.12 8.23
N LEU A 306 12.29 -11.13 6.92
CA LEU A 306 13.49 -10.55 6.31
C LEU A 306 13.13 -9.55 5.21
N VAL A 307 13.96 -8.51 5.07
CA VAL A 307 13.98 -7.61 3.92
C VAL A 307 15.35 -7.72 3.27
N TYR A 308 15.39 -8.01 1.97
CA TYR A 308 16.63 -8.20 1.23
C TYR A 308 17.03 -6.91 0.52
N VAL A 309 18.25 -6.42 0.78
CA VAL A 309 18.70 -5.11 0.29
C VAL A 309 19.94 -5.20 -0.58
N ASN A 310 20.03 -4.31 -1.56
CA ASN A 310 21.24 -3.97 -2.29
C ASN A 310 21.76 -2.64 -1.71
N ASP A 311 22.79 -2.74 -0.89
CA ASP A 311 23.40 -1.59 -0.21
C ASP A 311 24.92 -1.63 -0.45
N GLY A 312 25.48 -0.54 -0.97
CA GLY A 312 26.91 -0.41 -1.25
C GLY A 312 27.81 -0.45 -0.01
N ASN A 313 27.26 -0.29 1.20
CA ASN A 313 28.00 -0.47 2.46
C ASN A 313 28.14 -1.94 2.87
N LEU A 314 27.44 -2.86 2.18
CA LEU A 314 27.46 -4.29 2.48
C LEU A 314 28.33 -5.04 1.47
N SER A 315 28.83 -6.21 1.86
CA SER A 315 29.79 -6.99 1.05
C SER A 315 29.24 -7.65 -0.22
N LYS A 316 27.91 -7.65 -0.43
CA LYS A 316 27.23 -8.30 -1.55
C LYS A 316 25.79 -7.77 -1.71
N GLY A 317 25.18 -8.08 -2.85
CA GLY A 317 23.76 -7.82 -3.09
C GLY A 317 22.82 -8.78 -2.35
N SER A 318 21.58 -8.32 -2.18
CA SER A 318 20.45 -9.00 -1.56
C SER A 318 20.81 -9.64 -0.22
N VAL A 319 21.35 -8.82 0.68
CA VAL A 319 21.59 -9.22 2.07
C VAL A 319 20.27 -9.15 2.83
N GLY A 320 19.92 -10.23 3.55
CA GLY A 320 18.72 -10.30 4.36
C GLY A 320 18.90 -9.56 5.68
N ILE A 321 18.08 -8.53 5.91
CA ILE A 321 18.01 -7.74 7.12
C ILE A 321 16.77 -8.16 7.91
N PRO A 322 16.87 -8.50 9.21
CA PRO A 322 15.72 -8.73 10.07
C PRO A 322 14.70 -7.60 9.95
N LEU A 323 13.43 -7.95 9.75
CA LEU A 323 12.36 -7.00 9.48
C LEU A 323 12.24 -5.93 10.58
N SER A 324 12.43 -6.30 11.85
CA SER A 324 12.43 -5.35 12.96
C SER A 324 13.54 -4.30 12.84
N ALA A 325 14.76 -4.72 12.49
CA ALA A 325 15.89 -3.82 12.30
C ALA A 325 15.68 -2.92 11.08
N PHE A 326 15.18 -3.47 9.97
CA PHE A 326 14.84 -2.69 8.77
C PHE A 326 13.77 -1.65 9.07
N MET A 327 12.69 -2.02 9.75
CA MET A 327 11.62 -1.09 10.12
C MET A 327 12.09 -0.01 11.11
N SER A 328 13.03 -0.35 12.00
CA SER A 328 13.66 0.63 12.89
C SER A 328 14.53 1.62 12.11
N ALA A 329 15.39 1.13 11.21
CA ALA A 329 16.27 1.97 10.39
C ALA A 329 15.49 2.90 9.46
N TRP A 330 14.45 2.39 8.81
CA TRP A 330 13.58 3.15 7.90
C TRP A 330 12.65 4.11 8.65
N GLY A 331 12.18 3.70 9.82
CA GLY A 331 11.33 4.51 10.70
C GLY A 331 12.09 5.58 11.49
N ALA A 332 13.43 5.64 11.36
CA ALA A 332 14.26 6.62 12.03
C ALA A 332 13.84 8.06 11.69
N ASP A 333 13.52 8.32 10.41
CA ASP A 333 12.87 9.54 9.95
C ASP A 333 11.40 9.31 9.57
N ASN A 334 11.00 9.39 8.30
CA ASN A 334 9.57 9.45 7.93
C ASN A 334 9.12 8.30 7.01
N PHE A 335 9.82 7.17 7.02
CA PHE A 335 9.52 6.04 6.13
C PHE A 335 9.46 6.48 4.66
N GLY A 336 10.51 7.16 4.18
CA GLY A 336 10.65 7.57 2.78
C GLY A 336 10.65 6.34 1.88
N LEU A 337 9.64 6.24 1.02
CA LEU A 337 9.49 5.16 0.06
C LEU A 337 9.57 5.74 -1.35
N ILE A 338 10.55 5.33 -2.14
CA ILE A 338 10.60 5.61 -3.56
C ILE A 338 10.21 4.34 -4.32
N VAL A 339 9.07 4.39 -5.02
CA VAL A 339 8.66 3.34 -5.95
C VAL A 339 8.98 3.76 -7.37
N ALA A 340 9.83 2.97 -8.04
CA ALA A 340 10.26 3.19 -9.41
C ALA A 340 9.66 2.15 -10.36
N GLN A 341 9.31 2.60 -11.56
CA GLN A 341 8.74 1.75 -12.62
C GLN A 341 9.19 2.25 -13.99
N LYS A 342 9.02 1.41 -15.02
CA LYS A 342 9.19 1.86 -16.41
C LYS A 342 8.19 2.98 -16.70
N ALA A 343 8.67 4.09 -17.27
CA ALA A 343 7.79 5.16 -17.67
C ALA A 343 6.76 4.63 -18.68
N ALA A 344 5.50 5.05 -18.56
CA ALA A 344 4.50 4.72 -19.57
C ALA A 344 5.01 5.26 -20.92
N ALA A 345 5.04 4.41 -21.95
CA ALA A 345 5.37 4.89 -23.29
C ALA A 345 4.39 6.03 -23.61
N ALA A 346 4.91 7.22 -23.97
CA ALA A 346 4.08 8.31 -24.42
C ALA A 346 3.17 7.75 -25.53
N ALA A 347 1.87 7.73 -25.29
CA ALA A 347 0.92 7.13 -26.22
C ALA A 347 1.11 7.81 -27.58
N ALA A 348 1.67 7.08 -28.55
CA ALA A 348 1.72 7.55 -29.92
C ALA A 348 0.26 7.77 -30.35
N LEU A 349 -0.11 9.02 -30.58
CA LEU A 349 -1.43 9.35 -31.12
C LEU A 349 -1.63 8.53 -32.40
N PRO A 350 -2.74 7.79 -32.54
CA PRO A 350 -3.00 7.06 -33.77
C PRO A 350 -2.99 8.08 -34.92
N THR A 351 -2.13 7.82 -35.90
CA THR A 351 -2.06 8.62 -37.12
C THR A 351 -3.45 8.52 -37.77
N ALA A 352 -4.18 9.64 -37.80
CA ALA A 352 -5.48 9.69 -38.44
C ALA A 352 -5.30 9.35 -39.93
N VAL A 353 -5.76 8.17 -40.33
CA VAL A 353 -5.89 7.82 -41.74
C VAL A 353 -7.03 8.68 -42.29
N ILE A 354 -6.68 9.79 -42.94
CA ILE A 354 -7.62 10.53 -43.79
C ILE A 354 -7.75 9.70 -45.06
N ALA A 355 -8.85 8.94 -45.16
CA ALA A 355 -9.25 8.34 -46.42
C ALA A 355 -9.68 9.47 -47.38
N ALA A 356 -9.05 9.51 -48.56
CA ALA A 356 -9.40 10.37 -49.67
C ALA A 356 -10.64 9.85 -50.41
#